data_AF-A0A916ZJ82-F1
#
_entry.id   AF-A0A916ZJ82-F1
#
_cell.length_a   1.000
_cell.length_b   1.000
_cell.length_c   1.000
_cell.angle_alpha   90.00
_cell.angle_beta   90.00
_cell.angle_gamma   90.00
#
_symmetry.space_group_name_H-M   'P 1'
#
loop_
_entity.id
_entity.type
_entity.pdbx_description
1 polymer ?
#
loop_
_entity_poly.entity_id
_entity_poly.type
_entity_poly.pdbx_seq_one_letter_code
_entity_poly.pdbx_strand_id
1 'polypeptide(L)'
;MTDKNPRPRRENDRPLDDLLVLVHSVLGSLAPDRLVSWLGVSKRNAERWLDGSSTFPPRVISELERLQPLMKELDAELDAVVEDFKADGVPENLLRMHIREYSKKLSDAPPPKPEPVRE
;
A
#
# COMPACT_ATOMS: atom_id res chain seq x y z
N MET A 1 26.14 -32.68 8.24
CA MET A 1 26.36 -31.36 7.64
C MET A 1 25.15 -31.08 6.76
N THR A 2 24.28 -30.16 7.17
CA THR A 2 23.06 -29.84 6.42
C THR A 2 23.40 -28.85 5.32
N ASP A 3 23.45 -29.35 4.08
CA ASP A 3 23.38 -28.54 2.86
C ASP A 3 22.06 -27.77 2.86
N LYS A 4 22.06 -26.60 3.52
CA LYS A 4 21.05 -25.58 3.28
C LYS A 4 21.44 -24.91 1.98
N ASN A 5 21.06 -25.52 0.86
CA ASN A 5 20.97 -24.79 -0.41
C ASN A 5 20.15 -23.53 -0.11
N PRO A 6 20.74 -22.31 -0.17
CA PRO A 6 19.97 -21.11 0.05
C PRO A 6 18.90 -21.10 -1.03
N ARG A 7 17.63 -21.02 -0.64
CA ARG A 7 16.53 -20.85 -1.60
C ARG A 7 16.95 -19.72 -2.54
N PRO A 8 16.88 -19.90 -3.87
CA PRO A 8 17.28 -18.86 -4.81
C PRO A 8 16.53 -17.58 -4.41
N ARG A 9 17.28 -16.52 -4.12
CA ARG A 9 16.66 -15.21 -3.95
C ARG A 9 15.93 -14.94 -5.24
N ARG A 10 14.60 -14.76 -5.18
CA ARG A 10 13.87 -14.17 -6.30
C ARG A 10 14.37 -12.73 -6.35
N GLU A 11 15.39 -12.52 -7.17
CA GLU A 11 15.94 -11.21 -7.44
C GLU A 11 14.86 -10.41 -8.17
N ASN A 12 14.69 -9.17 -7.73
CA ASN A 12 13.90 -8.18 -8.44
C ASN A 12 14.92 -7.21 -9.04
N ASP A 13 14.92 -7.10 -10.36
CA ASP A 13 15.90 -6.29 -11.09
C ASP A 13 15.52 -4.80 -11.12
N ARG A 14 14.34 -4.44 -10.61
CA ARG A 14 13.93 -3.03 -10.52
C ARG A 14 14.75 -2.26 -9.50
N PRO A 15 15.15 -1.02 -9.82
CA PRO A 15 15.73 -0.09 -8.86
C PRO A 15 14.83 0.08 -7.63
N LEU A 16 15.46 0.18 -6.45
CA LEU A 16 14.73 0.39 -5.20
C LEU A 16 13.88 1.66 -5.25
N ASP A 17 14.42 2.75 -5.79
CA ASP A 17 13.72 4.04 -5.85
C ASP A 17 12.38 3.95 -6.60
N ASP A 18 12.33 3.22 -7.72
CA ASP A 18 11.10 3.00 -8.49
C ASP A 18 10.07 2.21 -7.67
N LEU A 19 10.53 1.24 -6.88
CA LEU A 19 9.67 0.47 -5.98
C LEU A 19 9.15 1.33 -4.83
N LEU A 20 9.97 2.22 -4.28
CA LEU A 20 9.54 3.14 -3.23
C LEU A 20 8.50 4.13 -3.77
N VAL A 21 8.67 4.67 -4.97
CA VAL A 21 7.64 5.49 -5.64
C VAL A 21 6.34 4.71 -5.79
N LEU A 22 6.42 3.46 -6.25
CA LEU A 22 5.26 2.60 -6.39
C LEU A 22 4.57 2.34 -5.05
N VAL A 23 5.31 1.98 -4.00
CA VAL A 23 4.78 1.78 -2.64
C VAL A 23 4.10 3.04 -2.12
N HIS A 24 4.74 4.20 -2.27
CA HIS A 24 4.18 5.47 -1.84
C HIS A 24 2.89 5.80 -2.59
N SER A 25 2.84 5.55 -3.90
CA SER A 25 1.63 5.82 -4.71
C SER A 25 0.44 4.94 -4.35
N VAL A 26 0.67 3.74 -3.79
CA VAL A 26 -0.42 2.82 -3.41
C VAL A 26 -0.80 2.97 -1.94
N LEU A 27 0.18 3.12 -1.05
CA LEU A 27 -0.03 3.10 0.41
C LEU A 27 -0.03 4.50 1.04
N GLY A 28 0.23 5.55 0.27
CA GLY A 28 0.26 6.95 0.70
C GLY A 28 1.42 7.31 1.65
N SER A 29 2.31 6.36 1.98
CA SER A 29 3.51 6.62 2.81
C SER A 29 4.50 5.46 2.74
N LEU A 30 5.77 5.75 3.02
CA LEU A 30 6.85 4.75 3.14
C LEU A 30 6.99 4.22 4.58
N ALA A 31 5.89 4.15 5.33
CA ALA A 31 5.92 3.65 6.70
C ALA A 31 5.81 2.11 6.71
N PRO A 32 6.72 1.38 7.38
CA PRO A 32 6.66 -0.09 7.45
C PRO A 32 5.31 -0.62 7.94
N ASP A 33 4.68 0.09 8.88
CA ASP A 33 3.39 -0.29 9.46
C ASP A 33 2.26 -0.36 8.41
N ARG A 34 2.36 0.37 7.29
CA ARG A 34 1.40 0.24 6.18
C ARG A 34 1.52 -1.10 5.47
N LEU A 35 2.74 -1.53 5.18
CA LEU A 35 3.00 -2.85 4.58
C LEU A 35 2.58 -3.97 5.53
N VAL A 36 2.82 -3.82 6.83
CA VAL A 36 2.36 -4.75 7.86
C VAL A 36 0.83 -4.84 7.85
N SER A 37 0.14 -3.71 7.90
CA SER A 37 -1.33 -3.66 7.92
C SER A 37 -1.94 -4.24 6.65
N TRP A 38 -1.32 -4.01 5.49
CA TRP A 38 -1.85 -4.45 4.20
C TRP A 38 -1.55 -5.91 3.90
N LEU A 39 -0.29 -6.33 4.08
CA LEU A 39 0.19 -7.66 3.66
C LEU A 39 0.22 -8.69 4.80
N GLY A 40 0.05 -8.26 6.05
CA GLY A 40 0.20 -9.13 7.23
C GLY A 40 1.65 -9.63 7.43
N VAL A 41 2.64 -8.91 6.88
CA VAL A 41 4.06 -9.26 7.02
C VAL A 41 4.63 -8.77 8.34
N SER A 42 5.78 -9.32 8.76
CA SER A 42 6.48 -8.78 9.94
C SER A 42 7.04 -7.39 9.65
N LYS A 43 7.03 -6.51 10.66
CA LYS A 43 7.60 -5.16 10.58
C LYS A 43 9.05 -5.18 10.11
N ARG A 44 9.85 -6.11 10.65
CA ARG A 44 11.25 -6.31 10.24
C ARG A 44 11.38 -6.59 8.75
N ASN A 45 10.49 -7.38 8.15
CA ASN A 45 10.56 -7.65 6.71
C ASN A 45 10.19 -6.41 5.90
N ALA A 46 9.16 -5.67 6.32
CA ALA A 46 8.77 -4.42 5.68
C ALA A 46 9.90 -3.37 5.73
N GLU A 47 10.54 -3.18 6.89
CA GLU A 47 11.71 -2.30 7.04
C GLU A 47 12.84 -2.70 6.10
N ARG A 48 13.16 -3.99 6.05
CA ARG A 48 14.23 -4.51 5.19
C ARG A 48 13.97 -4.35 3.70
N TRP A 49 12.70 -4.33 3.28
CA TRP A 49 12.35 -4.05 1.89
C TRP A 49 12.49 -2.56 1.57
N LEU A 50 12.05 -1.70 2.48
CA LEU A 50 12.10 -0.25 2.32
C LEU A 50 13.54 0.30 2.38
N ASP A 51 14.40 -0.29 3.21
CA ASP A 51 15.82 0.11 3.34
C ASP A 51 16.75 -0.55 2.30
N GLY A 52 16.23 -1.46 1.48
CA GLY A 52 16.98 -2.16 0.43
C GLY A 52 17.85 -3.33 0.90
N SER A 53 17.88 -3.65 2.20
CA SER A 53 18.61 -4.80 2.75
C SER A 53 17.96 -6.16 2.43
N SER A 54 16.79 -6.13 1.78
CA SER A 54 16.08 -7.26 1.19
C SER A 54 15.29 -6.80 -0.04
N THR A 55 14.99 -7.73 -0.95
CA THR A 55 14.16 -7.46 -2.13
C THR A 55 12.68 -7.64 -1.82
N PHE A 56 11.84 -6.83 -2.47
CA PHE A 56 10.40 -7.04 -2.51
C PHE A 56 10.08 -8.35 -3.24
N PRO A 57 9.16 -9.18 -2.73
CA PRO A 57 8.70 -10.37 -3.45
C PRO A 57 8.00 -9.98 -4.76
N PRO A 58 8.22 -10.71 -5.88
CA PRO A 58 7.55 -10.44 -7.16
C PRO A 58 6.04 -10.27 -7.07
N ARG A 59 5.36 -11.11 -6.27
CA ARG A 59 3.90 -11.02 -6.04
C ARG A 59 3.47 -9.69 -5.42
N VAL A 60 4.27 -9.14 -4.50
CA VAL A 60 3.98 -7.84 -3.88
C VAL A 60 4.10 -6.73 -4.92
N ILE A 61 5.11 -6.79 -5.78
CA ILE A 61 5.34 -5.80 -6.83
C ILE A 61 4.20 -5.83 -7.83
N SER A 62 3.82 -7.01 -8.34
CA SER A 62 2.71 -7.14 -9.29
C SER A 62 1.39 -6.63 -8.72
N GLU A 63 1.15 -6.83 -7.42
CA GLU A 63 -0.06 -6.33 -6.78
C GLU A 63 -0.03 -4.80 -6.60
N LEU A 64 1.11 -4.23 -6.24
CA LEU A 64 1.28 -2.77 -6.20
C LEU A 64 1.07 -2.16 -7.59
N GLU A 65 1.61 -2.76 -8.65
CA GLU A 65 1.42 -2.30 -10.02
C GLU A 65 -0.06 -2.35 -10.45
N ARG A 66 -0.76 -3.42 -10.07
CA ARG A 66 -2.19 -3.59 -10.33
C ARG A 66 -3.02 -2.52 -9.62
N LEU A 67 -2.66 -2.18 -8.38
CA LEU A 67 -3.39 -1.22 -7.55
C LEU A 67 -3.06 0.24 -7.88
N GLN A 68 -1.85 0.55 -8.34
CA GLN A 68 -1.41 1.91 -8.61
C GLN A 68 -2.39 2.75 -9.46
N PRO A 69 -2.88 2.28 -10.63
CA PRO A 69 -3.83 3.08 -11.41
C PRO A 69 -5.14 3.31 -10.68
N LEU A 70 -5.64 2.30 -9.94
CA LEU A 70 -6.89 2.42 -9.16
C LEU A 70 -6.76 3.42 -8.02
N MET A 71 -5.62 3.45 -7.34
CA MET A 71 -5.36 4.42 -6.28
C MET A 71 -5.25 5.85 -6.84
N LYS A 72 -4.64 6.02 -8.02
CA LYS A 72 -4.60 7.32 -8.71
C LYS A 72 -6.00 7.81 -9.11
N GLU A 73 -6.87 6.92 -9.59
CA GLU A 73 -8.25 7.26 -9.90
C GLU A 73 -9.02 7.66 -8.64
N LEU A 74 -8.88 6.90 -7.55
CA LEU A 74 -9.48 7.21 -6.26
C LEU A 74 -9.02 8.57 -5.72
N ASP A 75 -7.71 8.85 -5.75
CA ASP A 75 -7.17 10.12 -5.29
C ASP A 75 -7.74 11.30 -6.11
N ALA A 76 -7.85 11.15 -7.43
CA ALA A 76 -8.44 12.17 -8.30
C ALA A 76 -9.93 12.41 -8.01
N GLU A 77 -10.70 11.35 -7.76
CA GLU A 77 -12.12 11.47 -7.37
C GLU A 77 -12.28 12.16 -6.02
N LEU A 78 -11.43 11.82 -5.04
CA LEU A 78 -11.45 12.43 -3.71
C LEU A 78 -11.08 13.92 -3.78
N ASP A 79 -10.06 14.27 -4.55
CA ASP A 79 -9.65 15.66 -4.75
C ASP A 79 -10.78 16.47 -5.40
N ALA A 80 -11.44 15.93 -6.42
CA ALA A 80 -12.59 16.57 -7.05
C ALA A 80 -13.73 16.84 -6.05
N VAL A 81 -14.09 15.83 -5.24
CA VAL A 81 -15.13 15.99 -4.21
C VAL A 81 -14.73 17.04 -3.17
N VAL A 82 -13.48 17.04 -2.71
CA VAL A 82 -13.00 18.03 -1.73
C VAL A 82 -13.06 19.44 -2.30
N GLU A 83 -12.64 19.65 -3.55
CA GLU A 83 -12.70 20.95 -4.20
C GLU A 83 -14.14 21.45 -4.41
N ASP A 84 -15.08 20.57 -4.78
CA ASP A 84 -16.50 20.93 -4.91
C ASP A 84 -17.07 21.48 -3.58
N PHE A 85 -16.85 20.77 -2.47
CA PHE A 85 -17.34 21.24 -1.17
C PHE A 85 -16.61 22.48 -0.65
N LYS A 86 -15.33 22.65 -0.98
CA LYS A 86 -14.61 23.90 -0.68
C LYS A 86 -15.20 25.07 -1.46
N ALA A 87 -15.56 24.88 -2.72
CA ALA A 87 -16.20 25.90 -3.55
C ALA A 87 -17.58 26.30 -3.01
N ASP A 88 -18.32 25.35 -2.43
CA ASP A 88 -19.59 25.58 -1.74
C ASP A 88 -19.44 26.23 -0.35
N GLY A 89 -18.20 26.53 0.08
CA GLY A 89 -17.91 27.25 1.31
C GLY A 89 -17.81 26.38 2.57
N VAL A 90 -17.70 25.05 2.43
CA VAL A 90 -17.47 24.17 3.57
C VAL A 90 -16.05 24.37 4.11
N PRO A 91 -15.88 24.65 5.42
CA PRO A 91 -14.56 24.80 6.01
C PRO A 91 -13.72 23.53 5.90
N GLU A 92 -12.44 23.67 5.53
CA GLU A 92 -11.53 22.54 5.33
C GLU A 92 -11.36 21.65 6.57
N ASN A 93 -11.37 22.25 7.77
CA ASN A 93 -11.30 21.50 9.03
C ASN A 93 -12.51 20.58 9.22
N LEU A 94 -13.69 20.99 8.77
CA LEU A 94 -14.91 20.18 8.84
C LEU A 94 -14.87 19.02 7.84
N LEU A 95 -14.38 19.26 6.62
CA LEU A 95 -14.13 18.21 5.63
C LEU A 95 -13.14 17.17 6.16
N ARG A 96 -11.99 17.61 6.70
CA ARG A 96 -11.00 16.72 7.32
C ARG A 96 -11.60 15.89 8.47
N MET A 97 -12.47 16.48 9.28
CA MET A 97 -13.14 15.77 10.38
C MET A 97 -14.05 14.66 9.83
N HIS A 98 -14.91 14.96 8.85
CA HIS A 98 -15.83 13.97 8.29
C HIS A 98 -15.14 12.88 7.48
N ILE A 99 -14.08 13.20 6.73
CA ILE A 99 -13.26 12.19 6.04
C ILE A 99 -12.68 11.20 7.07
N ARG A 100 -12.15 11.69 8.20
CA ARG A 100 -11.64 10.80 9.27
C ARG A 100 -12.73 9.92 9.87
N GLU A 101 -13.93 10.45 10.07
CA GLU A 101 -15.07 9.67 10.56
C GLU A 101 -15.51 8.60 9.56
N TYR A 102 -15.51 8.93 8.27
CA TYR A 102 -15.84 7.99 7.20
C TYR A 102 -14.82 6.85 7.12
N SER A 103 -13.51 7.16 7.20
CA SER A 103 -12.46 6.14 7.19
C SER A 103 -12.60 5.12 8.32
N LYS A 104 -13.13 5.52 9.49
CA LYS A 104 -13.40 4.57 10.60
C LYS A 104 -14.46 3.54 10.22
N LYS A 105 -15.53 3.95 9.52
CA LYS A 105 -16.61 3.05 9.09
C LYS A 105 -16.13 2.00 8.08
N LEU A 106 -15.14 2.32 7.25
CA LEU A 106 -14.52 1.37 6.33
C LEU A 106 -13.74 0.26 7.06
N SER A 107 -13.24 0.53 8.26
CA SER A 107 -12.44 -0.42 9.05
C SER A 107 -13.26 -1.49 9.80
N ASP A 108 -14.59 -1.33 9.89
CA ASP A 108 -15.45 -2.25 10.66
C ASP A 108 -15.81 -3.53 9.88
N ALA A 109 -15.58 -3.57 8.57
CA ALA A 109 -15.70 -4.79 7.77
C ALA A 109 -14.35 -5.54 7.74
N PRO A 110 -14.28 -6.81 8.18
CA PRO A 110 -13.03 -7.56 8.12
C PRO A 110 -12.55 -7.67 6.66
N PRO A 111 -11.23 -7.52 6.39
CA PRO A 111 -10.72 -7.63 5.03
C PRO A 111 -11.12 -8.99 4.43
N PRO A 112 -11.55 -9.04 3.16
CA PRO A 112 -11.91 -10.28 2.52
C PRO A 112 -10.70 -11.22 2.55
N LYS A 113 -10.93 -12.48 2.96
CA LYS A 113 -9.86 -13.49 2.93
C LYS A 113 -9.39 -13.63 1.48
N PRO A 114 -8.07 -13.58 1.21
CA PRO A 114 -7.58 -13.79 -0.14
C PRO A 114 -8.04 -15.15 -0.64
N GLU A 115 -8.59 -15.18 -1.86
CA GLU A 115 -9.03 -16.43 -2.48
C GLU A 115 -7.84 -17.40 -2.60
N PRO A 116 -8.04 -18.70 -2.30
CA PRO A 116 -7.00 -19.69 -2.49
C PRO A 116 -6.65 -19.76 -3.97
N VAL A 117 -5.37 -19.55 -4.29
CA VAL A 117 -4.81 -19.76 -5.63
C VAL A 117 -5.04 -21.23 -5.98
N ARG A 118 -5.89 -21.50 -6.97
CA ARG A 118 -6.03 -22.85 -7.53
C ARG A 118 -4.76 -23.13 -8.33
N GLU A 119 -4.05 -24.19 -7.94
CA GLU A 119 -2.91 -24.76 -8.68
C GLU A 119 -3.35 -25.37 -10.02
#